data_AF-A0A7D9IZT2-F1
#
_entry.id   AF-A0A7D9IZT2-F1
#
_cell.length_a   1.000
_cell.length_b   1.000
_cell.length_c   1.000
_cell.angle_alpha   90.00
_cell.angle_beta   90.00
_cell.angle_gamma   90.00
#
_symmetry.space_group_name_H-M   'P 1'
#
loop_
_entity.id
_entity.type
_entity.pdbx_description
1 polymer ?
#
loop_
_entity_poly.entity_id
_entity_poly.type
_entity_poly.pdbx_seq_one_letter_code
_entity_poly.pdbx_strand_id
1 'polypeptide(L)'
;MQQECTNFVNYWNSHRIRAQDKLEIPTGIPNHMFAFPENYGATNESIDLSDDDIQDVAEGSGVMDEEHIVNFIDPDTKQQCVGLIPNPEKIEAKNAIEAYRFLKQNIPDPPGT
;
A
#
# COMPACT_ATOMS: atom_id res chain seq x y z
N MET A 1 -8.49 -28.77 -32.76
CA MET A 1 -9.48 -28.66 -31.66
C MET A 1 -8.93 -29.07 -30.29
N GLN A 2 -8.66 -30.35 -29.97
CA GLN A 2 -8.21 -30.72 -28.61
C GLN A 2 -6.89 -30.04 -28.20
N GLN A 3 -5.93 -29.99 -29.12
CA GLN A 3 -4.63 -29.34 -28.92
C GLN A 3 -4.75 -27.83 -28.69
N GLU A 4 -5.67 -27.17 -29.37
CA GLU A 4 -5.92 -25.73 -29.21
C GLU A 4 -6.59 -25.44 -27.87
N CYS A 5 -7.53 -26.29 -27.45
CA CYS A 5 -8.13 -26.22 -26.11
C CYS A 5 -7.07 -26.41 -25.02
N THR A 6 -6.15 -27.37 -25.19
CA THR A 6 -5.05 -27.59 -24.24
C THR A 6 -4.12 -26.38 -24.18
N ASN A 7 -3.78 -25.78 -25.33
CA ASN A 7 -2.95 -24.57 -25.38
C ASN A 7 -3.62 -23.38 -24.70
N PHE A 8 -4.93 -23.19 -24.95
CA PHE A 8 -5.72 -22.15 -24.29
C PHE A 8 -5.74 -22.34 -22.77
N VAL A 9 -6.01 -23.55 -22.28
CA VAL A 9 -6.03 -23.86 -20.85
C VAL A 9 -4.67 -23.62 -20.21
N ASN A 10 -3.57 -23.98 -20.87
CA ASN A 10 -2.22 -23.75 -20.36
C ASN A 10 -1.88 -22.26 -20.31
N TYR A 11 -2.25 -21.49 -21.34
CA TYR A 11 -2.08 -20.04 -21.36
C TYR A 11 -2.93 -19.34 -20.29
N TRP A 12 -4.21 -19.72 -20.20
CA TRP A 12 -5.17 -19.17 -19.23
C TRP A 12 -4.78 -19.48 -17.79
N ASN A 13 -4.34 -20.71 -17.51
CA ASN A 13 -3.84 -21.08 -16.18
C ASN A 13 -2.46 -20.50 -15.86
N SER A 14 -1.79 -19.92 -16.86
CA SER A 14 -0.54 -19.16 -16.67
C SER A 14 -0.75 -17.67 -16.42
N HIS A 15 -1.99 -17.26 -16.08
CA HIS A 15 -2.26 -15.92 -15.59
C HIS A 15 -1.66 -15.67 -14.21
N ARG A 16 -0.95 -14.54 -14.13
CA ARG A 16 0.04 -14.12 -13.12
C ARG A 16 -0.47 -13.89 -11.68
N ILE A 17 -1.74 -14.22 -11.40
CA ILE A 17 -2.38 -14.06 -10.08
C ILE A 17 -2.24 -15.32 -9.21
N ARG A 18 -1.65 -16.40 -9.72
CA ARG A 18 -1.38 -17.64 -8.98
C ARG A 18 0.12 -17.92 -9.01
N ALA A 19 0.68 -18.42 -7.91
CA ALA A 19 2.07 -18.86 -7.87
C ALA A 19 2.27 -20.03 -8.84
N GLN A 20 3.25 -19.93 -9.73
CA GLN A 20 3.57 -20.98 -10.70
C GLN A 20 5.04 -21.36 -10.59
N ASP A 21 5.31 -22.65 -10.53
CA ASP A 21 6.66 -23.21 -10.50
C ASP A 21 7.10 -23.55 -11.94
N LYS A 22 8.35 -23.22 -12.30
CA LYS A 22 9.02 -23.61 -13.57
C LYS A 22 8.46 -23.03 -14.88
N LEU A 23 8.17 -21.74 -14.94
CA LEU A 23 7.96 -21.05 -16.23
C LEU A 23 9.26 -20.38 -16.68
N GLU A 24 9.79 -20.77 -17.85
CA GLU A 24 10.84 -20.06 -18.60
C GLU A 24 10.27 -18.83 -19.33
N ILE A 25 9.32 -18.13 -18.72
CA ILE A 25 8.80 -16.86 -19.25
C ILE A 25 9.58 -15.77 -18.52
N PRO A 26 10.12 -14.73 -19.21
CA PRO A 26 10.76 -13.61 -18.56
C PRO A 26 9.91 -13.10 -17.40
N THR A 27 10.37 -13.38 -16.17
CA THR A 27 9.63 -13.02 -14.97
C THR A 27 9.77 -11.52 -14.76
N GLY A 28 8.63 -10.84 -14.69
CA GLY A 28 8.52 -9.43 -14.40
C GLY A 28 7.08 -8.97 -14.60
N ILE A 29 6.68 -7.90 -13.93
CA ILE A 29 5.53 -7.13 -14.42
C ILE A 29 5.99 -6.56 -15.76
N PRO A 30 5.28 -6.74 -16.90
CA PRO A 30 5.53 -5.91 -18.08
C PRO A 30 5.30 -4.47 -17.66
N ASN A 31 6.36 -3.83 -17.21
CA ASN A 31 6.33 -2.45 -16.79
C ASN A 31 6.28 -1.56 -18.03
N HIS A 32 6.32 -2.12 -19.24
CA HIS A 32 6.34 -1.40 -20.50
C HIS A 32 5.16 -0.43 -20.66
N MET A 33 3.96 -0.80 -20.21
CA MET A 33 2.80 0.11 -20.23
C MET A 33 2.93 1.25 -19.22
N PHE A 34 3.62 1.04 -18.09
CA PHE A 34 3.85 2.08 -17.08
C PHE A 34 5.13 2.88 -17.32
N ALA A 35 6.11 2.28 -18.03
CA ALA A 35 7.40 2.86 -18.37
C ALA A 35 7.36 3.63 -19.69
N PHE A 36 6.43 3.26 -20.57
CA PHE A 36 6.17 3.93 -21.86
C PHE A 36 4.65 4.08 -22.08
N PRO A 37 3.94 4.77 -21.17
CA PRO A 37 2.48 4.95 -21.25
C PRO A 37 2.03 5.57 -22.58
N GLU A 38 2.86 6.43 -23.18
CA GLU A 38 2.57 7.13 -24.43
C GLU A 38 2.42 6.14 -25.61
N ASN A 39 3.17 5.04 -25.60
CA ASN A 39 3.09 3.99 -26.63
C ASN A 39 1.74 3.25 -26.61
N TYR A 40 0.97 3.40 -25.54
CA TYR A 40 -0.36 2.83 -25.38
C TYR A 40 -1.47 3.90 -25.37
N GLY A 41 -1.13 5.13 -25.75
CA GLY A 41 -2.10 6.23 -25.84
C GLY A 41 -2.46 6.86 -24.48
N ALA A 42 -1.73 6.54 -23.42
CA ALA A 42 -1.86 7.28 -22.17
C ALA A 42 -1.11 8.62 -22.28
N THR A 43 -1.73 9.67 -21.76
CA THR A 43 -1.20 11.03 -21.71
C THR A 43 -0.92 11.40 -20.26
N ASN A 44 0.07 12.28 -20.06
CA ASN A 44 0.33 12.79 -18.73
C ASN A 44 -0.73 13.85 -18.37
N GLU A 45 -1.66 13.48 -17.49
CA GLU A 45 -2.67 14.39 -16.92
C GLU A 45 -2.24 14.90 -15.53
N SER A 46 -0.94 14.88 -15.22
CA SER A 46 -0.42 15.43 -13.97
C SER A 46 -0.69 16.93 -13.90
N ILE A 47 -1.09 17.38 -12.73
CA ILE A 47 -1.16 18.80 -12.40
C ILE A 47 0.14 19.16 -11.71
N ASP A 48 0.87 20.13 -12.27
CA ASP A 48 2.03 20.71 -11.60
C ASP A 48 1.52 21.54 -10.42
N LEU A 49 1.83 21.10 -9.20
CA LEU A 49 1.45 21.79 -7.97
C LEU A 49 2.69 22.46 -7.38
N SER A 50 2.57 23.74 -7.05
CA SER A 50 3.54 24.46 -6.22
C SER A 50 3.30 24.21 -4.73
N ASP A 51 4.28 24.54 -3.90
CA ASP A 51 4.11 24.48 -2.44
C ASP A 51 2.96 25.41 -1.97
N ASP A 52 2.77 26.54 -2.65
CA ASP A 52 1.67 27.48 -2.37
C ASP A 52 0.30 26.85 -2.70
N ASP A 53 0.17 26.14 -3.83
CA ASP A 53 -1.08 25.44 -4.19
C ASP A 53 -1.44 24.36 -3.15
N ILE A 54 -0.43 23.66 -2.63
CA ILE A 54 -0.61 22.64 -1.59
C ILE A 54 -1.07 23.30 -0.28
N GLN A 55 -0.46 24.42 0.09
CA GLN A 55 -0.80 25.18 1.31
C GLN A 55 -2.24 25.71 1.22
N ASP A 56 -2.62 26.32 0.11
CA ASP A 56 -3.97 26.86 -0.12
C ASP A 56 -5.05 25.77 0.00
N VAL A 57 -4.80 24.59 -0.56
CA VAL A 57 -5.71 23.44 -0.44
C VAL A 57 -5.78 22.94 0.99
N ALA A 58 -4.65 22.84 1.69
CA ALA A 58 -4.60 22.35 3.06
C ALA A 58 -5.38 23.26 4.02
N GLU A 59 -5.27 24.58 3.86
CA GLU A 59 -6.03 25.57 4.61
C GLU A 59 -7.52 25.54 4.24
N GLY A 60 -7.84 25.48 2.94
CA GLY A 60 -9.23 25.48 2.48
C GLY A 60 -10.00 24.19 2.79
N SER A 61 -9.30 23.05 2.87
CA SER A 61 -9.93 21.76 3.18
C SER A 61 -10.03 21.47 4.67
N GLY A 62 -9.34 22.25 5.53
CA GLY A 62 -9.26 21.99 6.97
C GLY A 62 -8.60 20.65 7.33
N VAL A 63 -7.81 20.06 6.41
CA VAL A 63 -7.20 18.73 6.62
C VAL A 63 -6.15 18.75 7.72
N MET A 64 -5.58 19.93 7.98
CA MET A 64 -4.59 20.16 9.04
C MET A 64 -5.23 20.58 10.36
N ASP A 65 -6.55 20.78 10.40
CA ASP A 65 -7.24 21.21 11.62
C ASP A 65 -7.20 20.08 12.65
N GLU A 66 -6.61 20.34 13.81
CA GLU A 66 -6.51 19.36 14.91
C GLU A 66 -7.90 18.87 15.38
N GLU A 67 -8.93 19.70 15.22
CA GLU A 67 -10.33 19.35 15.54
C GLU A 67 -10.92 18.30 14.59
N HIS A 68 -10.39 18.19 13.37
CA HIS A 68 -10.80 17.19 12.37
C HIS A 68 -9.91 15.95 12.34
N ILE A 69 -8.85 15.89 13.17
CA ILE A 69 -8.02 14.68 13.33
C ILE A 69 -8.82 13.63 14.08
N VAL A 70 -9.50 12.77 13.33
CA VAL A 70 -10.12 11.56 13.86
C VAL A 70 -8.99 10.64 14.33
N ASN A 71 -8.77 10.60 15.65
CA ASN A 71 -7.90 9.60 16.25
C ASN A 71 -8.62 8.25 16.16
N PHE A 72 -8.26 7.44 15.16
CA PHE A 72 -8.75 6.07 15.01
C PHE A 72 -8.25 5.12 16.10
N ILE A 73 -7.27 5.57 16.89
CA ILE A 73 -6.72 4.83 18.02
C ILE A 73 -7.22 5.50 19.29
N ASP A 74 -7.84 4.70 20.14
CA ASP A 74 -8.25 5.09 21.49
C ASP A 74 -7.06 5.68 22.28
N PRO A 75 -7.27 6.75 23.07
CA PRO A 75 -6.19 7.42 23.80
C PRO A 75 -5.38 6.50 24.72
N ASP A 76 -6.03 5.55 25.40
CA ASP A 76 -5.36 4.61 26.31
C ASP A 76 -4.47 3.65 25.53
N THR A 77 -4.98 3.14 24.41
CA THR A 77 -4.26 2.27 23.48
C THR A 77 -3.05 3.00 22.88
N LYS A 78 -3.21 4.27 22.50
CA LYS A 78 -2.12 5.11 22.00
C LYS A 78 -1.03 5.29 23.06
N GLN A 79 -1.40 5.53 24.32
CA GLN A 79 -0.45 5.67 25.41
C GLN A 79 0.32 4.37 25.69
N GLN A 80 -0.35 3.22 25.61
CA GLN A 80 0.30 1.91 25.71
C GLN A 80 1.31 1.67 24.59
N CYS A 81 0.95 2.01 23.34
CA CYS A 81 1.87 1.92 22.20
C CYS A 81 3.15 2.75 22.42
N VAL A 82 3.02 4.00 22.87
CA VAL A 82 4.17 4.89 23.14
C VAL A 82 5.04 4.38 24.30
N GLY A 83 4.43 3.76 25.32
CA GLY A 83 5.17 3.12 26.40
C GLY A 83 5.98 1.91 25.95
N LEU A 84 5.43 1.10 25.05
CA LEU A 84 6.07 -0.12 24.51
C LEU A 84 7.16 0.20 23.48
N ILE A 85 6.95 1.24 22.67
CA ILE A 85 7.86 1.67 21.62
C ILE A 85 8.17 3.16 21.85
N PRO A 86 9.28 3.49 22.54
CA PRO A 86 9.59 4.87 22.93
C PRO A 86 9.99 5.79 21.77
N ASN A 87 10.46 5.22 20.65
CA ASN A 87 10.94 5.95 19.48
C ASN A 87 10.34 5.35 18.18
N PRO A 88 9.01 5.46 17.98
CA PRO A 88 8.33 4.85 16.83
C PRO A 88 8.83 5.39 15.49
N GLU A 89 9.31 6.63 15.44
CA GLU A 89 9.87 7.29 14.26
C GLU A 89 11.15 6.64 13.73
N LYS A 90 11.83 5.81 14.54
CA LYS A 90 13.04 5.07 14.13
C LYS A 90 12.73 3.72 13.49
N ILE A 91 11.46 3.32 13.45
CA ILE A 91 11.04 2.06 12.85
C ILE A 91 11.03 2.25 11.33
N GLU A 92 12.01 1.63 10.66
CA GLU A 92 12.02 1.57 9.21
C GLU A 92 10.83 0.74 8.68
N ALA A 93 10.31 1.10 7.50
CA ALA A 93 9.18 0.42 6.86
C ALA A 93 9.36 -1.11 6.74
N LYS A 94 10.60 -1.58 6.51
CA LYS A 94 10.93 -3.02 6.44
C LYS A 94 10.63 -3.78 7.74
N ASN A 95 10.64 -3.08 8.89
CA ASN A 95 10.42 -3.66 10.22
C ASN A 95 8.98 -3.44 10.72
N ALA A 96 8.10 -2.83 9.93
CA ALA A 96 6.75 -2.48 10.37
C ALA A 96 5.93 -3.71 10.81
N ILE A 97 6.12 -4.86 10.15
CA ILE A 97 5.44 -6.11 10.49
C ILE A 97 5.87 -6.61 11.88
N GLU A 98 7.17 -6.53 12.19
CA GLU A 98 7.70 -6.98 13.47
C GLU A 98 7.24 -6.07 14.61
N ALA A 99 7.29 -4.76 14.38
CA ALA A 99 6.78 -3.77 15.32
C ALA A 99 5.27 -3.96 15.60
N TYR A 100 4.47 -4.21 14.57
CA TYR A 100 3.04 -4.50 14.73
C TYR A 100 2.79 -5.78 15.53
N ARG A 101 3.53 -6.86 15.23
CA ARG A 101 3.42 -8.12 15.98
C ARG A 101 3.78 -7.92 17.45
N PHE A 102 4.83 -7.15 17.72
CA PHE A 102 5.24 -6.82 19.08
C PHE A 102 4.14 -6.05 19.82
N LEU A 103 3.56 -5.01 19.21
CA LEU A 103 2.44 -4.27 19.81
C LEU A 103 1.25 -5.19 20.10
N LYS A 104 0.84 -6.01 19.12
CA LYS A 104 -0.31 -6.93 19.27
C LYS A 104 -0.11 -7.98 20.36
N GLN A 105 1.13 -8.39 20.64
CA GLN A 105 1.42 -9.37 21.70
C GLN A 105 1.42 -8.74 23.11
N ASN A 106 1.65 -7.44 23.20
CA ASN A 106 1.87 -6.74 24.48
C ASN A 106 0.73 -5.79 24.85
N ILE A 107 -0.14 -5.45 23.91
CA ILE A 107 -1.35 -4.64 24.13
C ILE A 107 -2.53 -5.60 24.31
N PRO A 108 -3.25 -5.56 25.45
CA PRO A 108 -4.46 -6.34 25.64
C PRO A 108 -5.54 -5.91 24.65
N ASP A 109 -6.35 -6.85 24.17
CA ASP A 109 -7.47 -6.53 23.29
C ASP A 109 -8.39 -5.49 23.98
N PRO A 110 -8.85 -4.46 23.23
CA PRO A 110 -9.73 -3.46 23.80
C PRO A 110 -11.01 -4.11 24.34
N PRO A 111 -11.56 -3.61 25.46
CA PRO A 111 -12.78 -4.17 26.02
C PRO A 111 -13.95 -3.96 25.04
N GLY A 112 -14.34 -5.01 24.30
CA GLY A 112 -15.53 -4.97 23.44
C GLY A 112 -15.50 -5.75 22.12
N THR A 113 -14.52 -6.60 21.85
CA THR A 113 -14.64 -7.63 20.77
C THR A 113 -15.31 -8.90 21.24
#